data_AF-A0A2E8KCD7-F1
#
_entry.id   AF-A0A2E8KCD7-F1
#
_cell.length_a   1.000
_cell.length_b   1.000
_cell.length_c   1.000
_cell.angle_alpha   90.00
_cell.angle_beta   90.00
_cell.angle_gamma   90.00
#
_symmetry.space_group_name_H-M   'P 1'
#
loop_
_entity.id
_entity.type
_entity.pdbx_description
1 polymer ?
#
loop_
_entity_poly.entity_id
_entity_poly.type
_entity_poly.pdbx_seq_one_letter_code
_entity_poly.pdbx_strand_id
1 'polypeptide(L)'
;MSTNSMSRRRFLQSTGAAALWLPTAVKGHTSNEMQALFVDGVMQEDVSKWELDTPALCVDLDVLEANIAKMQSTTARNGIASRPHAKTHKTPIIAQMQLDSGSVGICSAKVSEAEAMFQHGIEQILMTTTNVTPTKIRRAMNLRKSCEGFIQATDSPDNARLLSAAAESMGIVADIVVDIDPGGHRTGITPGQPALQLAQLIDSLPGLRLRGLLCYDGGSQHVKGFEQRKNQTLERLVAASGTYDLFQQSG
;
A
#
# COMPACT_ATOMS: atom_id res chain seq x y z
N MET A 1 -4.83 45.76 23.31
CA MET A 1 -4.98 44.32 23.58
C MET A 1 -4.81 43.56 22.27
N SER A 2 -3.85 42.64 22.24
CA SER A 2 -3.63 41.50 21.31
C SER A 2 -3.69 41.77 19.78
N THR A 3 -2.57 41.91 19.05
CA THR A 3 -1.76 40.84 18.41
C THR A 3 -2.54 39.72 17.71
N ASN A 4 -2.56 39.70 16.36
CA ASN A 4 -1.81 38.70 15.56
C ASN A 4 -1.91 38.95 14.04
N SER A 5 -0.87 39.62 13.51
CA SER A 5 -0.13 39.36 12.27
C SER A 5 -0.80 38.54 11.12
N MET A 6 -1.04 39.21 10.00
CA MET A 6 -0.98 38.57 8.67
C MET A 6 0.48 38.28 8.30
N SER A 7 0.81 37.01 8.04
CA SER A 7 2.10 36.64 7.47
C SER A 7 2.08 36.70 5.93
N ARG A 8 3.01 37.50 5.39
CA ARG A 8 3.31 37.70 3.96
C ARG A 8 3.82 36.43 3.22
N ARG A 9 3.87 35.26 3.86
CA ARG A 9 4.38 34.00 3.28
C ARG A 9 3.32 33.04 2.74
N ARG A 10 2.01 33.34 2.82
CA ARG A 10 0.95 32.36 2.56
C ARG A 10 -0.02 32.70 1.41
N PHE A 11 0.23 33.74 0.62
CA PHE A 11 -0.74 34.17 -0.39
C PHE A 11 -0.22 34.30 -1.84
N LEU A 12 1.04 34.69 -2.14
CA LEU A 12 1.38 35.13 -3.52
C LEU A 12 2.82 34.93 -4.04
N GLN A 13 3.50 33.81 -3.77
CA GLN A 13 4.75 33.47 -4.50
C GLN A 13 4.71 31.98 -4.80
N SER A 14 4.36 31.51 -6.00
CA SER A 14 5.02 31.82 -7.27
C SER A 14 4.05 31.78 -8.48
N THR A 15 3.89 32.94 -9.13
CA THR A 15 4.07 33.18 -10.59
C THR A 15 4.30 31.92 -11.45
N GLY A 16 3.65 31.66 -12.58
CA GLY A 16 2.95 32.52 -13.53
C GLY A 16 3.36 32.08 -14.94
N ALA A 17 2.40 31.67 -15.77
CA ALA A 17 2.47 31.70 -17.23
C ALA A 17 1.09 31.30 -17.80
N ALA A 18 0.72 31.97 -18.88
CA ALA A 18 -0.61 31.99 -19.47
C ALA A 18 -1.06 30.64 -20.07
N ALA A 19 -2.33 30.32 -19.82
CA ALA A 19 -3.22 29.76 -20.83
C ALA A 19 -4.63 30.25 -20.51
N LEU A 20 -5.03 31.37 -21.11
CA LEU A 20 -6.43 31.76 -21.23
C LEU A 20 -7.07 30.78 -22.22
N TRP A 21 -7.47 29.62 -21.72
CA TRP A 21 -8.56 28.86 -22.30
C TRP A 21 -9.70 29.01 -21.31
N LEU A 22 -10.66 29.90 -21.62
CA LEU A 22 -11.94 29.89 -20.93
C LEU A 22 -12.60 28.56 -21.29
N PRO A 23 -12.77 27.59 -20.37
CA PRO A 23 -13.73 26.55 -20.64
C PRO A 23 -15.07 27.28 -20.74
N THR A 24 -15.86 26.97 -21.76
CA THR A 24 -17.30 27.19 -21.71
C THR A 24 -17.81 26.82 -20.32
N ALA A 25 -18.77 27.58 -19.78
CA ALA A 25 -19.35 27.28 -18.47
C ALA A 25 -19.77 25.79 -18.43
N VAL A 26 -18.96 24.97 -17.77
CA VAL A 26 -19.28 23.57 -17.55
C VAL A 26 -20.39 23.61 -16.51
N LYS A 27 -21.61 23.28 -16.93
CA LYS A 27 -22.69 23.01 -16.00
C LYS A 27 -22.30 21.72 -15.27
N GLY A 28 -21.83 21.85 -14.03
CA GLY A 28 -21.81 20.71 -13.12
C GLY A 28 -23.25 20.34 -12.78
N HIS A 29 -23.53 19.06 -12.65
CA HIS A 29 -24.77 18.57 -12.10
C HIS A 29 -24.69 18.61 -10.57
N THR A 30 -25.85 18.76 -9.93
CA THR A 30 -26.00 18.62 -8.50
C THR A 30 -26.05 17.14 -8.11
N SER A 31 -25.80 16.80 -6.85
CA SER A 31 -25.90 15.41 -6.36
C SER A 31 -27.26 14.76 -6.64
N ASN A 32 -28.34 15.56 -6.68
CA ASN A 32 -29.69 15.11 -7.02
C ASN A 32 -29.85 14.80 -8.52
N GLU A 33 -29.29 15.65 -9.40
CA GLU A 33 -29.26 15.38 -10.85
C GLU A 33 -28.38 14.16 -11.16
N MET A 34 -27.32 13.95 -10.38
CA MET A 34 -26.52 12.73 -10.48
C MET A 34 -27.27 11.49 -10.05
N GLN A 35 -28.03 11.54 -8.94
CA GLN A 35 -28.90 10.44 -8.55
C GLN A 35 -29.95 10.10 -9.61
N ALA A 36 -30.36 11.04 -10.45
CA ALA A 36 -31.28 10.76 -11.56
C ALA A 36 -30.63 9.97 -12.72
N LEU A 37 -29.30 9.95 -12.83
CA LEU A 37 -28.57 9.05 -13.75
C LEU A 37 -28.48 7.61 -13.19
N PHE A 38 -28.83 7.41 -11.91
CA PHE A 38 -28.99 6.08 -11.32
C PHE A 38 -30.44 5.64 -11.50
N VAL A 39 -30.70 4.70 -12.39
CA VAL A 39 -32.00 4.01 -12.45
C VAL A 39 -31.98 2.94 -11.37
N ASP A 40 -32.92 3.01 -10.43
CA ASP A 40 -33.04 2.07 -9.31
C ASP A 40 -31.77 1.94 -8.42
N GLY A 41 -30.96 2.99 -8.33
CA GLY A 41 -29.72 3.00 -7.54
C GLY A 41 -28.52 2.36 -8.24
N VAL A 42 -28.64 2.04 -9.53
CA VAL A 42 -27.55 1.51 -10.37
C VAL A 42 -27.24 2.54 -11.46
N MET A 43 -25.95 2.86 -11.63
CA MET A 43 -25.52 3.72 -12.74
C MET A 43 -25.88 3.00 -14.04
N GLN A 44 -26.53 3.70 -14.98
CA GLN A 44 -26.80 3.12 -16.30
C GLN A 44 -25.49 2.64 -16.94
N GLU A 45 -25.48 1.40 -17.39
CA GLU A 45 -24.39 0.84 -18.21
C GLU A 45 -24.41 1.48 -19.62
N ASP A 46 -23.29 1.43 -20.33
CA ASP A 46 -23.14 1.95 -21.70
C ASP A 46 -23.44 3.46 -21.89
N VAL A 47 -23.29 4.25 -20.82
CA VAL A 47 -23.38 5.72 -20.89
C VAL A 47 -22.07 6.31 -21.40
N SER A 48 -22.16 7.32 -22.27
CA SER A 48 -20.97 8.02 -22.77
C SER A 48 -20.29 8.76 -21.63
N LYS A 49 -18.94 8.72 -21.57
CA LYS A 49 -18.19 9.48 -20.55
C LYS A 49 -18.46 11.00 -20.57
N TRP A 50 -18.97 11.52 -21.69
CA TRP A 50 -19.33 12.93 -21.86
C TRP A 50 -20.67 13.30 -21.21
N GLU A 51 -21.45 12.29 -20.80
CA GLU A 51 -22.73 12.44 -20.11
C GLU A 51 -22.58 12.25 -18.59
N LEU A 52 -21.38 11.91 -18.13
CA LEU A 52 -21.07 11.84 -16.70
C LEU A 52 -20.98 13.25 -16.11
N ASP A 53 -21.56 13.42 -14.93
CA ASP A 53 -21.33 14.65 -14.16
C ASP A 53 -19.86 14.77 -13.76
N THR A 54 -19.38 16.00 -13.78
CA THR A 54 -17.98 16.31 -13.51
C THR A 54 -17.83 17.07 -12.19
N PRO A 55 -16.83 16.71 -11.36
CA PRO A 55 -15.71 15.82 -11.66
C PRO A 55 -16.00 14.32 -11.50
N ALA A 56 -15.63 13.52 -12.51
CA ALA A 56 -15.66 12.06 -12.48
C ALA A 56 -14.26 11.47 -12.64
N LEU A 57 -13.87 10.56 -11.73
CA LEU A 57 -12.67 9.75 -11.91
C LEU A 57 -13.00 8.55 -12.80
N CYS A 58 -12.57 8.62 -14.06
CA CYS A 58 -12.77 7.54 -15.03
C CYS A 58 -11.53 6.66 -15.11
N VAL A 59 -11.73 5.35 -15.28
CA VAL A 59 -10.68 4.38 -15.57
C VAL A 59 -10.95 3.80 -16.95
N ASP A 60 -9.95 3.87 -17.83
CA ASP A 60 -9.98 3.18 -19.11
C ASP A 60 -9.69 1.69 -18.87
N LEU A 61 -10.70 0.85 -19.12
CA LEU A 61 -10.64 -0.57 -18.78
C LEU A 61 -9.60 -1.32 -19.63
N ASP A 62 -9.55 -1.05 -20.93
CA ASP A 62 -8.58 -1.68 -21.84
C ASP A 62 -7.14 -1.36 -21.40
N VAL A 63 -6.89 -0.10 -21.02
CA VAL A 63 -5.58 0.33 -20.50
C VAL A 63 -5.27 -0.29 -19.14
N LEU A 64 -6.27 -0.41 -18.25
CA LEU A 64 -6.10 -1.08 -16.95
C LEU A 64 -5.70 -2.54 -17.13
N GLU A 65 -6.44 -3.28 -17.95
CA GLU A 65 -6.19 -4.70 -18.24
C GLU A 65 -4.83 -4.90 -18.89
N ALA A 66 -4.48 -4.08 -19.87
CA ALA A 66 -3.17 -4.11 -20.51
C ALA A 66 -2.03 -3.85 -19.51
N ASN A 67 -2.20 -2.92 -18.56
CA ASN A 67 -1.21 -2.64 -17.52
C ASN A 67 -1.05 -3.80 -16.53
N ILE A 68 -2.15 -4.44 -16.11
CA ILE A 68 -2.13 -5.63 -15.25
C ILE A 68 -1.38 -6.75 -15.95
N ALA A 69 -1.75 -7.07 -17.20
CA ALA A 69 -1.10 -8.11 -18.00
C ALA A 69 0.40 -7.80 -18.23
N LYS A 70 0.76 -6.54 -18.46
CA LYS A 70 2.15 -6.13 -18.64
C LYS A 70 2.98 -6.34 -17.38
N MET A 71 2.47 -5.97 -16.21
CA MET A 71 3.18 -6.18 -14.94
C MET A 71 3.35 -7.66 -14.66
N GLN A 72 2.29 -8.44 -14.79
CA GLN A 72 2.32 -9.87 -14.53
C GLN A 72 3.28 -10.62 -15.47
N SER A 73 3.23 -10.36 -16.77
CA SER A 73 4.16 -10.97 -17.72
C SER A 73 5.60 -10.55 -17.48
N THR A 74 5.83 -9.33 -16.97
CA THR A 74 7.17 -8.85 -16.62
C THR A 74 7.71 -9.55 -15.39
N THR A 75 6.94 -9.68 -14.31
CA THR A 75 7.38 -10.36 -13.09
C THR A 75 7.59 -11.86 -13.33
N ALA A 76 6.65 -12.51 -14.04
CA ALA A 76 6.75 -13.93 -14.39
C ALA A 76 8.00 -14.25 -15.22
N ARG A 77 8.34 -13.42 -16.24
CA ARG A 77 9.56 -13.61 -17.05
C ARG A 77 10.85 -13.54 -16.21
N ASN A 78 10.83 -12.81 -15.10
CA ASN A 78 11.97 -12.68 -14.19
C ASN A 78 11.93 -13.69 -13.03
N GLY A 79 10.96 -14.61 -13.00
CA GLY A 79 10.81 -15.58 -11.91
C GLY A 79 10.40 -14.96 -10.57
N ILE A 80 9.75 -13.79 -10.59
CA ILE A 80 9.35 -13.04 -9.39
C ILE A 80 7.83 -13.08 -9.26
N ALA A 81 7.33 -13.34 -8.05
CA ALA A 81 5.91 -13.26 -7.74
C ALA A 81 5.44 -11.79 -7.67
N SER A 82 4.25 -11.52 -8.19
CA SER A 82 3.62 -10.19 -8.08
C SER A 82 2.70 -10.11 -6.86
N ARG A 83 2.83 -9.03 -6.08
CA ARG A 83 1.90 -8.64 -5.02
C ARG A 83 1.59 -7.15 -5.12
N PRO A 84 0.64 -6.73 -5.97
CA PRO A 84 0.38 -5.32 -6.25
C PRO A 84 -0.20 -4.58 -5.06
N HIS A 85 0.03 -3.26 -5.02
CA HIS A 85 -0.37 -2.44 -3.88
C HIS A 85 -1.72 -1.76 -4.11
N ALA A 86 -2.72 -2.17 -3.35
CA ALA A 86 -4.09 -1.67 -3.46
C ALA A 86 -4.27 -0.22 -2.97
N LYS A 87 -3.26 0.42 -2.36
CA LYS A 87 -3.38 1.81 -1.88
C LYS A 87 -3.68 2.81 -3.00
N THR A 88 -3.31 2.47 -4.24
CA THR A 88 -3.48 3.31 -5.42
C THR A 88 -4.94 3.41 -5.82
N HIS A 89 -5.64 2.27 -5.89
CA HIS A 89 -7.03 2.21 -6.39
C HIS A 89 -8.07 1.99 -5.30
N LYS A 90 -7.71 1.37 -4.16
CA LYS A 90 -8.60 1.06 -3.01
C LYS A 90 -9.91 0.36 -3.41
N THR A 91 -9.88 -0.34 -4.53
CA THR A 91 -11.06 -0.97 -5.16
C THR A 91 -10.88 -2.48 -5.17
N PRO A 92 -11.74 -3.26 -4.48
CA PRO A 92 -11.64 -4.72 -4.43
C PRO A 92 -11.77 -5.40 -5.79
N ILE A 93 -12.59 -4.87 -6.70
CA ILE A 93 -12.74 -5.42 -8.05
C ILE A 93 -11.40 -5.41 -8.81
N ILE A 94 -10.67 -4.29 -8.75
CA ILE A 94 -9.33 -4.18 -9.37
C ILE A 94 -8.32 -5.11 -8.67
N ALA A 95 -8.43 -5.29 -7.35
CA ALA A 95 -7.61 -6.26 -6.63
C ALA A 95 -7.90 -7.69 -7.10
N GLN A 96 -9.17 -8.05 -7.33
CA GLN A 96 -9.55 -9.36 -7.86
C GLN A 96 -8.97 -9.58 -9.27
N MET A 97 -9.09 -8.59 -10.18
CA MET A 97 -8.48 -8.66 -11.51
C MET A 97 -6.95 -8.93 -11.44
N GLN A 98 -6.27 -8.33 -10.46
CA GLN A 98 -4.85 -8.57 -10.23
C GLN A 98 -4.56 -10.00 -9.72
N LEU A 99 -5.41 -10.54 -8.84
CA LEU A 99 -5.30 -11.92 -8.37
C LEU A 99 -5.57 -12.91 -9.50
N ASP A 100 -6.61 -12.69 -10.31
CA ASP A 100 -6.99 -13.53 -11.44
C ASP A 100 -5.88 -13.57 -12.51
N SER A 101 -5.08 -12.51 -12.63
CA SER A 101 -3.89 -12.50 -13.49
C SER A 101 -2.74 -13.38 -12.97
N GLY A 102 -2.83 -13.87 -11.72
CA GLY A 102 -1.81 -14.72 -11.08
C GLY A 102 -0.92 -13.99 -10.07
N SER A 103 -1.37 -12.88 -9.49
CA SER A 103 -0.69 -12.27 -8.34
C SER A 103 -0.88 -13.15 -7.09
N VAL A 104 0.13 -13.26 -6.23
CA VAL A 104 0.10 -14.10 -5.01
C VAL A 104 -0.69 -13.48 -3.84
N GLY A 105 -1.36 -12.35 -4.10
CA GLY A 105 -2.05 -11.53 -3.13
C GLY A 105 -1.90 -10.05 -3.44
N ILE A 106 -2.31 -9.20 -2.50
CA ILE A 106 -2.15 -7.73 -2.59
C ILE A 106 -1.39 -7.17 -1.39
N CYS A 107 -0.96 -5.91 -1.51
CA CYS A 107 -0.44 -5.09 -0.44
C CYS A 107 -1.44 -3.98 -0.04
N SER A 108 -1.58 -3.71 1.25
CA SER A 108 -2.37 -2.59 1.80
C SER A 108 -1.50 -1.68 2.68
N ALA A 109 -1.89 -0.42 2.83
CA ALA A 109 -1.11 0.56 3.61
C ALA A 109 -1.62 0.73 5.04
N LYS A 110 -2.87 0.31 5.33
CA LYS A 110 -3.49 0.39 6.65
C LYS A 110 -4.45 -0.76 6.88
N VAL A 111 -4.65 -1.10 8.16
CA VAL A 111 -5.60 -2.14 8.58
C VAL A 111 -7.02 -1.90 8.05
N SER A 112 -7.49 -0.66 7.98
CA SER A 112 -8.81 -0.35 7.42
C SER A 112 -8.94 -0.64 5.93
N GLU A 113 -7.84 -0.52 5.18
CA GLU A 113 -7.82 -0.89 3.76
C GLU A 113 -7.82 -2.42 3.62
N ALA A 114 -7.08 -3.11 4.47
CA ALA A 114 -7.06 -4.57 4.50
C ALA A 114 -8.44 -5.16 4.86
N GLU A 115 -9.10 -4.60 5.88
CA GLU A 115 -10.47 -4.99 6.26
C GLU A 115 -11.46 -4.78 5.11
N ALA A 116 -11.40 -3.63 4.42
CA ALA A 116 -12.28 -3.36 3.29
C ALA A 116 -12.07 -4.34 2.12
N MET A 117 -10.82 -4.73 1.85
CA MET A 117 -10.50 -5.74 0.84
C MET A 117 -11.02 -7.12 1.26
N PHE A 118 -10.79 -7.52 2.51
CA PHE A 118 -11.25 -8.80 3.06
C PHE A 118 -12.78 -8.94 3.06
N GLN A 119 -13.51 -7.89 3.41
CA GLN A 119 -14.97 -7.85 3.35
C GLN A 119 -15.54 -8.11 1.94
N HIS A 120 -14.71 -7.96 0.90
CA HIS A 120 -15.07 -8.21 -0.49
C HIS A 120 -14.35 -9.43 -1.08
N GLY A 121 -13.93 -10.38 -0.24
CA GLY A 121 -13.41 -11.70 -0.66
C GLY A 121 -11.91 -11.76 -0.93
N ILE A 122 -11.15 -10.69 -0.67
CA ILE A 122 -9.69 -10.69 -0.86
C ILE A 122 -9.00 -11.20 0.41
N GLU A 123 -8.42 -12.40 0.38
CA GLU A 123 -7.88 -13.05 1.58
C GLU A 123 -6.34 -13.00 1.70
N GLN A 124 -5.62 -12.80 0.60
CA GLN A 124 -4.16 -12.79 0.58
C GLN A 124 -3.62 -11.36 0.69
N ILE A 125 -3.53 -10.81 1.91
CA ILE A 125 -3.22 -9.40 2.14
C ILE A 125 -1.96 -9.23 2.98
N LEU A 126 -0.97 -8.51 2.43
CA LEU A 126 0.17 -8.01 3.19
C LEU A 126 -0.01 -6.53 3.52
N MET A 127 -0.10 -6.17 4.79
CA MET A 127 -0.05 -4.77 5.21
C MET A 127 1.41 -4.34 5.42
N THR A 128 1.89 -3.45 4.56
CA THR A 128 3.31 -3.06 4.48
C THR A 128 3.67 -1.90 5.42
N THR A 129 2.95 -1.73 6.52
CA THR A 129 3.18 -0.69 7.53
C THR A 129 2.90 -1.23 8.94
N THR A 130 3.39 -0.55 9.96
CA THR A 130 3.29 -1.01 11.35
C THR A 130 2.02 -0.51 12.05
N ASN A 131 1.30 -1.41 12.75
CA ASN A 131 0.21 -1.04 13.65
C ASN A 131 0.74 -0.75 15.05
N VAL A 132 0.70 0.51 15.47
CA VAL A 132 1.35 0.95 16.73
C VAL A 132 0.40 1.21 17.89
N THR A 133 -0.88 1.54 17.64
CA THR A 133 -1.82 1.87 18.71
C THR A 133 -2.59 0.64 19.17
N PRO A 134 -2.98 0.52 20.46
CA PRO A 134 -3.75 -0.62 20.95
C PRO A 134 -5.00 -0.93 20.12
N THR A 135 -5.70 0.10 19.66
CA THR A 135 -6.88 -0.04 18.79
C THR A 135 -6.55 -0.63 17.43
N LYS A 136 -5.47 -0.17 16.77
CA LYS A 136 -5.05 -0.70 15.47
C LYS A 136 -4.52 -2.13 15.57
N ILE A 137 -3.76 -2.42 16.63
CA ILE A 137 -3.26 -3.77 16.91
C ILE A 137 -4.43 -4.74 17.10
N ARG A 138 -5.42 -4.41 17.95
CA ARG A 138 -6.61 -5.26 18.13
C ARG A 138 -7.37 -5.50 16.83
N ARG A 139 -7.53 -4.46 15.99
CA ARG A 139 -8.16 -4.60 14.66
C ARG A 139 -7.39 -5.55 13.76
N ALA A 140 -6.06 -5.44 13.73
CA ALA A 140 -5.21 -6.32 12.93
C ALA A 140 -5.28 -7.78 13.41
N MET A 141 -5.35 -8.02 14.72
CA MET A 141 -5.52 -9.37 15.27
C MET A 141 -6.90 -9.94 14.96
N ASN A 142 -7.97 -9.15 15.06
CA ASN A 142 -9.30 -9.57 14.64
C ASN A 142 -9.37 -9.89 13.13
N LEU A 143 -8.69 -9.09 12.30
CA LEU A 143 -8.56 -9.38 10.88
C LEU A 143 -7.80 -10.69 10.67
N ARG A 144 -6.64 -10.89 11.29
CA ARG A 144 -5.88 -12.15 11.19
C ARG A 144 -6.67 -13.38 11.64
N LYS A 145 -7.50 -13.23 12.68
CA LYS A 145 -8.38 -14.30 13.17
C LYS A 145 -9.42 -14.73 12.13
N SER A 146 -9.86 -13.79 11.29
CA SER A 146 -10.88 -14.02 10.26
C SER A 146 -10.28 -14.31 8.88
N CYS A 147 -9.06 -13.84 8.62
CA CYS A 147 -8.37 -13.87 7.34
C CYS A 147 -6.99 -14.50 7.52
N GLU A 148 -6.86 -15.79 7.20
CA GLU A 148 -5.61 -16.52 7.44
C GLU A 148 -4.43 -15.96 6.63
N GLY A 149 -4.69 -15.46 5.41
CA GLY A 149 -3.69 -14.85 4.54
C GLY A 149 -3.27 -13.43 4.91
N PHE A 150 -3.73 -12.88 6.04
CA PHE A 150 -3.31 -11.54 6.48
C PHE A 150 -1.92 -11.56 7.13
N ILE A 151 -1.00 -10.74 6.60
CA ILE A 151 0.37 -10.56 7.10
C ILE A 151 0.56 -9.08 7.42
N GLN A 152 1.29 -8.74 8.49
CA GLN A 152 1.62 -7.35 8.82
C GLN A 152 3.11 -7.12 9.06
N ALA A 153 3.56 -5.90 8.79
CA ALA A 153 4.94 -5.49 8.99
C ALA A 153 5.21 -5.03 10.43
N THR A 154 6.45 -5.19 10.87
CA THR A 154 7.00 -4.49 12.03
C THR A 154 8.47 -4.14 11.81
N ASP A 155 8.93 -3.06 12.41
CA ASP A 155 10.28 -2.52 12.32
C ASP A 155 10.91 -2.24 13.70
N SER A 156 10.25 -2.64 14.79
CA SER A 156 10.76 -2.39 16.14
C SER A 156 10.49 -3.54 17.11
N PRO A 157 11.44 -3.83 18.03
CA PRO A 157 11.25 -4.82 19.10
C PRO A 157 10.03 -4.54 19.98
N ASP A 158 9.81 -3.27 20.34
CA ASP A 158 8.69 -2.88 21.20
C ASP A 158 7.34 -3.17 20.52
N ASN A 159 7.22 -2.86 19.24
CA ASN A 159 6.01 -3.17 18.50
C ASN A 159 5.81 -4.69 18.35
N ALA A 160 6.86 -5.45 18.06
CA ALA A 160 6.78 -6.92 18.00
C ALA A 160 6.23 -7.51 19.31
N ARG A 161 6.68 -7.02 20.47
CA ARG A 161 6.14 -7.46 21.78
C ARG A 161 4.67 -7.10 21.98
N LEU A 162 4.24 -5.91 21.54
CA LEU A 162 2.83 -5.52 21.57
C LEU A 162 1.96 -6.39 20.65
N LEU A 163 2.46 -6.76 19.48
CA LEU A 163 1.78 -7.66 18.55
C LEU A 163 1.67 -9.07 19.14
N SER A 164 2.76 -9.59 19.71
CA SER A 164 2.79 -10.91 20.38
C SER A 164 1.78 -11.00 21.52
N ALA A 165 1.81 -10.05 22.47
CA ALA A 165 0.87 -10.02 23.58
C ALA A 165 -0.60 -9.94 23.12
N ALA A 166 -0.88 -9.20 22.05
CA ALA A 166 -2.23 -9.13 21.49
C ALA A 166 -2.64 -10.44 20.80
N ALA A 167 -1.75 -11.09 20.06
CA ALA A 167 -2.01 -12.38 19.43
C ALA A 167 -2.28 -13.48 20.47
N GLU A 168 -1.46 -13.53 21.52
CA GLU A 168 -1.66 -14.45 22.66
C GLU A 168 -3.00 -14.22 23.35
N SER A 169 -3.36 -12.96 23.63
CA SER A 169 -4.64 -12.64 24.28
C SER A 169 -5.86 -13.09 23.47
N MET A 170 -5.70 -13.30 22.16
CA MET A 170 -6.74 -13.78 21.26
C MET A 170 -6.62 -15.27 20.89
N GLY A 171 -5.57 -15.95 21.37
CA GLY A 171 -5.30 -17.35 21.04
C GLY A 171 -5.03 -17.59 19.56
N ILE A 172 -4.36 -16.65 18.87
CA ILE A 172 -4.04 -16.76 17.44
C ILE A 172 -2.53 -16.69 17.21
N VAL A 173 -2.11 -17.08 16.00
CA VAL A 173 -0.75 -16.82 15.49
C VAL A 173 -0.84 -15.74 14.41
N ALA A 174 -0.13 -14.63 14.62
CA ALA A 174 -0.04 -13.54 13.65
C ALA A 174 1.19 -13.69 12.76
N ASP A 175 0.98 -13.57 11.46
CA ASP A 175 2.03 -13.60 10.45
C ASP A 175 2.69 -12.24 10.31
N ILE A 176 4.01 -12.19 10.49
CA ILE A 176 4.80 -10.96 10.58
C ILE A 176 5.93 -10.96 9.54
N VAL A 177 6.19 -9.81 8.94
CA VAL A 177 7.42 -9.54 8.18
C VAL A 177 8.21 -8.39 8.80
N VAL A 178 9.52 -8.44 8.68
CA VAL A 178 10.41 -7.34 9.10
C VAL A 178 10.48 -6.28 8.00
N ASP A 179 10.10 -5.03 8.31
CA ASP A 179 10.32 -3.89 7.39
C ASP A 179 11.77 -3.39 7.53
N ILE A 180 12.48 -3.32 6.42
CA ILE A 180 13.91 -2.95 6.34
C ILE A 180 14.05 -1.59 5.69
N ASP A 181 14.80 -0.69 6.32
CA ASP A 181 15.11 0.63 5.76
C ASP A 181 16.19 0.53 4.66
N PRO A 182 15.90 0.88 3.40
CA PRO A 182 16.90 0.93 2.32
C PRO A 182 17.78 2.20 2.35
N GLY A 183 17.77 2.96 3.45
CA GLY A 183 18.43 4.27 3.57
C GLY A 183 17.53 5.46 3.22
N GLY A 184 16.22 5.22 3.10
CA GLY A 184 15.22 6.28 2.90
C GLY A 184 14.75 6.92 4.21
N HIS A 185 15.03 6.27 5.36
CA HIS A 185 14.75 6.75 6.70
C HIS A 185 13.29 7.17 6.94
N ARG A 186 12.37 6.45 6.29
CA ARG A 186 10.92 6.66 6.44
C ARG A 186 10.33 5.73 7.48
N THR A 187 10.52 4.43 7.27
CA THR A 187 10.16 3.31 8.15
C THR A 187 11.20 2.21 7.94
N GLY A 188 11.20 1.21 8.81
CA GLY A 188 12.06 0.05 8.68
C GLY A 188 13.24 0.08 9.63
N ILE A 189 13.66 -1.11 10.07
CA ILE A 189 14.83 -1.30 10.90
C ILE A 189 16.10 -1.26 10.05
N THR A 190 17.20 -0.83 10.66
CA THR A 190 18.52 -0.87 10.03
C THR A 190 18.85 -2.28 9.50
N PRO A 191 19.28 -2.42 8.24
CA PRO A 191 19.70 -3.70 7.67
C PRO A 191 20.83 -4.37 8.45
N GLY A 192 21.01 -5.67 8.24
CA GLY A 192 22.10 -6.48 8.81
C GLY A 192 21.74 -7.02 10.19
N GLN A 193 22.67 -6.88 11.14
CA GLN A 193 22.52 -7.46 12.47
C GLN A 193 21.30 -6.96 13.26
N PRO A 194 20.93 -5.66 13.23
CA PRO A 194 19.73 -5.19 13.93
C PRO A 194 18.45 -5.84 13.40
N ALA A 195 18.32 -5.98 12.07
CA ALA A 195 17.21 -6.67 11.45
C ALA A 195 17.17 -8.16 11.81
N LEU A 196 18.33 -8.84 11.85
CA LEU A 196 18.42 -10.24 12.26
C LEU A 196 17.99 -10.42 13.73
N GLN A 197 18.42 -9.53 14.62
CA GLN A 197 18.00 -9.55 16.03
C GLN A 197 16.49 -9.37 16.17
N LEU A 198 15.87 -8.50 15.37
CA LEU A 198 14.42 -8.34 15.36
C LEU A 198 13.71 -9.60 14.81
N ALA A 199 14.23 -10.21 13.74
CA ALA A 199 13.69 -11.45 13.19
C ALA A 199 13.74 -12.60 14.21
N GLN A 200 14.89 -12.79 14.88
CA GLN A 200 15.06 -13.79 15.94
C GLN A 200 14.14 -13.52 17.14
N LEU A 201 13.95 -12.25 17.50
CA LEU A 201 12.98 -11.88 18.52
C LEU A 201 11.55 -12.30 18.10
N ILE A 202 11.12 -11.95 16.88
CA ILE A 202 9.79 -12.30 16.36
C ILE A 202 9.59 -13.81 16.38
N ASP A 203 10.60 -14.58 15.96
CA ASP A 203 10.55 -16.05 15.94
C ASP A 203 10.46 -16.66 17.35
N SER A 204 11.09 -16.03 18.34
CA SER A 204 11.01 -16.46 19.75
C SER A 204 9.71 -16.08 20.46
N LEU A 205 8.96 -15.11 19.93
CA LEU A 205 7.79 -14.54 20.60
C LEU A 205 6.56 -15.43 20.39
N PRO A 206 5.83 -15.77 21.46
CA PRO A 206 4.60 -16.55 21.33
C PRO A 206 3.55 -15.78 20.51
N GLY A 207 2.74 -16.53 19.78
CA GLY A 207 1.66 -15.96 18.95
C GLY A 207 2.13 -15.22 17.70
N LEU A 208 3.42 -15.20 17.37
CA LEU A 208 3.93 -14.64 16.11
C LEU A 208 4.52 -15.75 15.23
N ARG A 209 4.52 -15.49 13.91
CA ARG A 209 5.22 -16.31 12.91
C ARG A 209 5.94 -15.40 11.93
N LEU A 210 7.25 -15.56 11.84
CA LEU A 210 8.05 -14.83 10.86
C LEU A 210 7.76 -15.35 9.44
N ARG A 211 7.51 -14.44 8.50
CA ARG A 211 7.23 -14.72 7.07
C ARG A 211 8.24 -14.13 6.12
N GLY A 212 9.33 -13.56 6.65
CA GLY A 212 10.43 -12.97 5.90
C GLY A 212 10.57 -11.47 6.17
N LEU A 213 11.02 -10.75 5.16
CA LEU A 213 11.26 -9.31 5.21
C LEU A 213 10.60 -8.60 4.04
N LEU A 214 10.39 -7.30 4.19
CA LEU A 214 10.05 -6.39 3.10
C LEU A 214 11.01 -5.22 3.11
N CYS A 215 11.27 -4.65 1.94
CA CYS A 215 12.09 -3.45 1.79
C CYS A 215 11.52 -2.61 0.65
N TYR A 216 11.22 -1.34 0.93
CA TYR A 216 10.62 -0.44 -0.06
C TYR A 216 11.44 0.83 -0.26
N ASP A 217 12.13 0.92 -1.40
CA ASP A 217 12.83 2.13 -1.82
C ASP A 217 11.92 3.07 -2.60
N GLY A 218 11.21 3.92 -1.86
CA GLY A 218 10.38 4.97 -2.44
C GLY A 218 11.17 6.05 -3.19
N GLY A 219 12.45 6.26 -2.83
CA GLY A 219 13.26 7.32 -3.43
C GLY A 219 13.69 7.01 -4.87
N SER A 220 13.86 5.73 -5.21
CA SER A 220 14.20 5.34 -6.59
C SER A 220 13.01 5.37 -7.55
N GLN A 221 11.76 5.36 -7.06
CA GLN A 221 10.58 5.28 -7.92
C GLN A 221 10.41 6.50 -8.85
N HIS A 222 10.94 7.66 -8.45
CA HIS A 222 10.79 8.92 -9.20
C HIS A 222 12.07 9.37 -9.92
N VAL A 223 13.15 8.58 -9.89
CA VAL A 223 14.37 8.89 -10.63
C VAL A 223 14.10 8.76 -12.13
N LYS A 224 14.50 9.78 -12.90
CA LYS A 224 14.29 9.81 -14.35
C LYS A 224 15.37 8.99 -15.05
N GLY A 225 14.98 8.24 -16.08
CA GLY A 225 15.89 7.36 -16.83
C GLY A 225 16.07 5.99 -16.18
N PHE A 226 16.09 4.94 -17.01
CA PHE A 226 16.18 3.55 -16.56
C PHE A 226 17.51 3.23 -15.87
N GLU A 227 18.64 3.57 -16.48
CA GLU A 227 19.97 3.26 -15.93
C GLU A 227 20.21 3.95 -14.58
N GLN A 228 19.80 5.21 -14.43
CA GLN A 228 19.93 5.93 -13.15
C GLN A 228 19.06 5.28 -12.06
N ARG A 229 17.80 4.94 -12.36
CA ARG A 229 16.94 4.19 -11.44
C ARG A 229 17.55 2.86 -11.03
N LYS A 230 18.05 2.11 -12.01
CA LYS A 230 18.64 0.79 -11.79
C LYS A 230 19.84 0.88 -10.85
N ASN A 231 20.77 1.79 -11.13
CA ASN A 231 21.98 1.96 -10.31
C ASN A 231 21.62 2.35 -8.87
N GLN A 232 20.75 3.33 -8.68
CA GLN A 232 20.31 3.74 -7.34
C GLN A 232 19.55 2.62 -6.60
N THR A 233 18.69 1.89 -7.31
CA THR A 233 17.93 0.77 -6.72
C THR A 233 18.87 -0.35 -6.26
N LEU A 234 19.86 -0.72 -7.09
CA LEU A 234 20.84 -1.75 -6.75
C LEU A 234 21.68 -1.33 -5.54
N GLU A 235 22.17 -0.09 -5.51
CA GLU A 235 22.93 0.45 -4.39
C GLU A 235 22.15 0.37 -3.07
N ARG A 236 20.87 0.78 -3.09
CA ARG A 236 20.03 0.85 -1.88
C ARG A 236 19.51 -0.49 -1.40
N LEU A 237 19.30 -1.45 -2.30
CA LEU A 237 18.76 -2.76 -1.95
C LEU A 237 19.82 -3.80 -1.58
N VAL A 238 21.11 -3.56 -1.88
CA VAL A 238 22.20 -4.49 -1.53
C VAL A 238 22.20 -4.86 -0.04
N ALA A 239 22.00 -3.88 0.85
CA ALA A 239 21.97 -4.13 2.28
C ALA A 239 20.77 -5.00 2.71
N ALA A 240 19.62 -4.84 2.06
CA ALA A 240 18.45 -5.68 2.32
C ALA A 240 18.66 -7.11 1.81
N SER A 241 19.29 -7.30 0.65
CA SER A 241 19.67 -8.63 0.16
C SER A 241 20.66 -9.33 1.10
N GLY A 242 21.70 -8.63 1.55
CA GLY A 242 22.63 -9.20 2.54
C GLY A 242 21.96 -9.53 3.88
N THR A 243 20.92 -8.78 4.26
CA THR A 243 20.10 -9.09 5.44
C THR A 243 19.29 -10.37 5.25
N TYR A 244 18.72 -10.58 4.07
CA TYR A 244 18.03 -11.82 3.74
C TYR A 244 18.97 -13.03 3.83
N ASP A 245 20.20 -12.91 3.31
CA ASP A 245 21.20 -13.97 3.40
C ASP A 245 21.56 -14.30 4.85
N LEU A 246 21.67 -13.28 5.71
CA LEU A 246 21.88 -13.48 7.15
C LEU A 246 20.70 -14.21 7.82
N PHE A 247 19.46 -13.95 7.41
CA PHE A 247 18.29 -14.68 7.92
C PHE A 247 18.41 -16.16 7.54
N GLN A 248 18.66 -16.47 6.26
CA GLN A 248 18.79 -17.85 5.78
C GLN A 248 19.92 -18.63 6.46
N GLN A 249 21.02 -17.97 6.80
CA GLN A 249 22.16 -18.60 7.50
C GLN A 249 21.88 -18.88 8.99
N SER A 250 20.89 -18.21 9.57
CA SER A 250 20.60 -18.27 11.01
C SER A 250 19.58 -19.34 11.40
N GLY A 251 19.02 -20.07 10.42
CA GLY A 251 17.92 -21.02 10.59
C GLY A 251 16.55 -20.39 10.36
#